data_AF-A0A498IN91-F1
#
_entry.id   AF-A0A498IN91-F1
#
_cell.length_a   1.000
_cell.length_b   1.000
_cell.length_c   1.000
_cell.angle_alpha   90.00
_cell.angle_beta   90.00
_cell.angle_gamma   90.00
#
_symmetry.space_group_name_H-M   'P 1'
#
loop_
_entity.id
_entity.type
_entity.pdbx_description
1 polymer ?
#
loop_
_entity_poly.entity_id
_entity_poly.type
_entity_poly.pdbx_seq_one_letter_code
_entity_poly.pdbx_strand_id
1 'polypeptide(L)'
;MFYFQQNLILSGASLVVPFVNYWWPRFPADLSRESLGTLQLSDQWTFRVAHYTPWLFHWWMTQKWFPSLSILAGNNAIFCPKDLEMLQKLSETPSIGQEKITQQGEHESLFRDILAGYGKWEFDPLDLSNPFPDNEGSVHIWQGYEDRIIPYKLNRHIAEKLPWIRYHEVPDFGHFLMFDKNQCEALTCATWLLHQPVRIGLPISLTGDVSWHITAQKHLTASDAAASISPASEGAASISQMIGKNSKTSAVAEEAEEVAAASPRIKLADGRHLAYRESGVPKNKANYKIIMVHGFGSSKEMSFLAPQELIDELGIYFLLYDRAGYGESDPNPKRSVKSEALDIEQLADRLELGSKFYVIGVSMGSYSTWSCIKHIPHRLAGVALVVPVVNYQWPSLPKKLIKDDYRRRLIHWGLLFAEFAPGLLRWWVTQKWLPSTSVMERNPVFFSSKDMDVLKIIPGFPMLTQENLRQRVVFNTLHRDFKLAFTPWDFDPMDLSNPFPQNQRSVHIWQGYEDKVVPFQLQRFVSSKLPWIQYHEVPDGGHLIVHYAGLSEAILRALLLGEEHPHYKPSQVTLPNG
;
A
#
# COMPACT_ATOMS: atom_id res chain seq x y z
N MET A 1 5.77 -0.37 -39.22
CA MET A 1 4.44 -0.97 -39.00
C MET A 1 4.59 -2.48 -39.08
N PHE A 2 4.86 -3.16 -37.97
CA PHE A 2 4.61 -4.61 -37.77
C PHE A 2 4.52 -4.85 -36.27
N TYR A 3 3.29 -4.81 -35.75
CA TYR A 3 2.94 -5.34 -34.44
C TYR A 3 2.84 -6.86 -34.58
N PHE A 4 3.69 -7.62 -33.88
CA PHE A 4 3.45 -9.03 -33.64
C PHE A 4 2.49 -9.14 -32.43
N GLN A 5 1.19 -9.24 -32.70
CA GLN A 5 0.26 -9.87 -31.77
C GLN A 5 0.46 -11.38 -31.92
N GLN A 6 1.18 -12.01 -30.98
CA GLN A 6 1.08 -13.46 -30.82
C GLN A 6 -0.31 -13.76 -30.22
N ASN A 7 -1.22 -14.24 -31.06
CA ASN A 7 -2.43 -14.89 -30.60
C ASN A 7 -2.02 -16.20 -29.93
N LEU A 8 -2.04 -16.24 -28.60
CA LEU A 8 -1.95 -17.49 -27.84
C LEU A 8 -3.19 -18.34 -28.16
N ILE A 9 -3.00 -19.44 -28.89
CA ILE A 9 -4.05 -20.43 -29.15
C ILE A 9 -3.98 -21.45 -28.02
N LEU A 10 -5.09 -21.64 -27.28
CA LEU A 10 -5.20 -22.65 -26.23
C LEU A 10 -5.04 -24.04 -26.86
N SER A 11 -4.10 -24.87 -26.40
CA SER A 11 -3.84 -26.21 -26.98
C SER A 11 -4.50 -27.36 -26.19
N GLY A 12 -5.12 -27.05 -25.05
CA GLY A 12 -5.79 -28.01 -24.17
C GLY A 12 -5.96 -27.45 -22.77
N ALA A 13 -6.78 -28.11 -21.95
CA ALA A 13 -6.99 -27.75 -20.55
C ALA A 13 -7.16 -29.00 -19.68
N SER A 14 -6.58 -29.00 -18.48
CA SER A 14 -6.79 -30.06 -17.49
C SER A 14 -7.20 -29.43 -16.16
N LEU A 15 -8.40 -29.73 -15.70
CA LEU A 15 -8.91 -29.31 -14.41
C LEU A 15 -8.70 -30.45 -13.41
N VAL A 16 -8.10 -30.14 -12.26
CA VAL A 16 -7.83 -31.13 -11.21
C VAL A 16 -8.61 -30.73 -9.98
N VAL A 17 -9.46 -31.64 -9.50
CA VAL A 17 -10.40 -31.45 -8.39
C VAL A 17 -11.13 -30.09 -8.44
N PRO A 18 -11.74 -29.73 -9.58
CA PRO A 18 -12.27 -28.39 -9.76
C PRO A 18 -13.42 -28.10 -8.81
N PHE A 19 -13.40 -26.91 -8.22
CA PHE A 19 -14.50 -26.40 -7.40
C PHE A 19 -15.82 -26.37 -8.17
N VAL A 20 -16.92 -26.57 -7.45
CA VAL A 20 -18.26 -26.63 -8.03
C VAL A 20 -19.22 -25.73 -7.26
N ASN A 21 -20.06 -24.97 -7.97
CA ASN A 21 -21.09 -24.14 -7.37
C ASN A 21 -22.42 -24.92 -7.27
N TYR A 22 -22.90 -25.14 -6.05
CA TYR A 22 -24.14 -25.88 -5.78
C TYR A 22 -25.43 -25.17 -6.24
N TRP A 23 -25.33 -23.92 -6.70
CA TRP A 23 -26.46 -23.09 -7.13
C TRP A 23 -26.47 -22.78 -8.62
N TRP A 24 -25.66 -23.47 -9.43
CA TRP A 24 -25.75 -23.35 -10.88
C TRP A 24 -27.14 -23.78 -11.39
N PRO A 25 -27.84 -22.94 -12.18
CA PRO A 25 -29.24 -23.15 -12.54
C PRO A 25 -29.54 -24.47 -13.27
N ARG A 26 -28.57 -25.01 -14.02
CA ARG A 26 -28.75 -26.22 -14.82
C ARG A 26 -28.56 -27.52 -14.05
N PHE A 27 -28.10 -27.46 -12.80
CA PHE A 27 -28.00 -28.66 -11.98
C PHE A 27 -29.35 -29.11 -11.42
N PRO A 28 -29.61 -30.44 -11.38
CA PRO A 28 -30.75 -30.96 -10.64
C PRO A 28 -30.69 -30.53 -9.17
N ALA A 29 -31.80 -30.01 -8.65
CA ALA A 29 -31.87 -29.49 -7.29
C ALA A 29 -31.59 -30.58 -6.23
N ASP A 30 -32.01 -31.82 -6.50
CA ASP A 30 -31.78 -32.95 -5.60
C ASP A 30 -30.30 -33.34 -5.55
N LEU A 31 -29.64 -33.38 -6.72
CA LEU A 31 -28.20 -33.67 -6.82
C LEU A 31 -27.36 -32.62 -6.10
N SER A 32 -27.71 -31.34 -6.27
CA SER A 32 -27.02 -30.22 -5.61
C SER A 32 -27.21 -30.25 -4.09
N ARG A 33 -28.43 -30.55 -3.64
CA ARG A 33 -28.76 -30.65 -2.21
C ARG A 33 -28.08 -31.84 -1.54
N GLU A 34 -28.08 -32.99 -2.20
CA GLU A 34 -27.40 -34.19 -1.71
C GLU A 34 -25.90 -33.95 -1.61
N SER A 35 -25.28 -33.38 -2.64
CA SER A 35 -23.83 -33.09 -2.67
C SER A 35 -23.43 -32.03 -1.64
N LEU A 36 -24.22 -30.96 -1.47
CA LEU A 36 -23.97 -29.99 -0.39
C LEU A 36 -24.17 -30.62 1.00
N GLY A 37 -25.12 -31.55 1.12
CA GLY A 37 -25.44 -32.25 2.36
C GLY A 37 -24.34 -33.18 2.89
N THR A 38 -23.42 -33.62 2.02
CA THR A 38 -22.27 -34.45 2.43
C THR A 38 -21.14 -33.64 3.07
N LEU A 39 -21.16 -32.30 2.97
CA LEU A 39 -20.16 -31.43 3.56
C LEU A 39 -20.39 -31.23 5.06
N GLN A 40 -19.35 -30.81 5.78
CA GLN A 40 -19.48 -30.41 7.18
C GLN A 40 -20.51 -29.29 7.32
N LEU A 41 -21.27 -29.29 8.42
CA LEU A 41 -22.32 -28.29 8.67
C LEU A 41 -21.77 -26.85 8.60
N SER A 42 -20.55 -26.64 9.09
CA SER A 42 -19.83 -25.36 8.99
C SER A 42 -19.69 -24.86 7.56
N ASP A 43 -19.26 -25.73 6.65
CA ASP A 43 -19.04 -25.39 5.24
C ASP A 43 -20.37 -25.17 4.52
N GLN A 44 -21.38 -25.98 4.83
CA GLN A 44 -22.73 -25.79 4.29
C GLN A 44 -23.30 -24.39 4.62
N TRP A 45 -23.18 -23.96 5.87
CA TRP A 45 -23.62 -22.63 6.28
C TRP A 45 -22.77 -21.54 5.63
N THR A 46 -21.45 -21.72 5.63
CA THR A 46 -20.51 -20.75 5.04
C THR A 46 -20.80 -20.52 3.56
N PHE A 47 -21.01 -21.58 2.77
CA PHE A 47 -21.32 -21.44 1.35
C PHE A 47 -22.71 -20.83 1.11
N ARG A 48 -23.72 -21.14 1.95
CA ARG A 48 -25.03 -20.49 1.89
C ARG A 48 -24.94 -18.99 2.15
N VAL A 49 -24.14 -18.58 3.14
CA VAL A 49 -23.90 -17.16 3.44
C VAL A 49 -23.16 -16.49 2.28
N ALA A 50 -22.16 -17.15 1.69
CA ALA A 50 -21.45 -16.65 0.51
C ALA A 50 -22.40 -16.43 -0.67
N HIS A 51 -23.34 -17.36 -0.89
CA HIS A 51 -24.26 -17.33 -2.02
C HIS A 51 -25.43 -16.35 -1.84
N TYR A 52 -26.17 -16.45 -0.73
CA TYR A 52 -27.40 -15.70 -0.52
C TYR A 52 -27.17 -14.30 0.06
N THR A 53 -26.11 -14.14 0.86
CA THR A 53 -25.81 -12.90 1.57
C THR A 53 -24.32 -12.54 1.47
N PRO A 54 -23.76 -12.39 0.25
CA PRO A 54 -22.33 -12.15 0.05
C PRO A 54 -21.83 -10.89 0.78
N TRP A 55 -22.70 -9.88 0.94
CA TRP A 55 -22.42 -8.64 1.69
C TRP A 55 -22.19 -8.88 3.20
N LEU A 56 -22.68 -9.99 3.74
CA LEU A 56 -22.52 -10.39 5.15
C LEU A 56 -21.36 -11.38 5.34
N PHE A 57 -20.83 -11.96 4.25
CA PHE A 57 -19.85 -13.05 4.31
C PHE A 57 -18.56 -12.70 5.05
N HIS A 58 -18.02 -11.51 4.79
CA HIS A 58 -16.83 -11.01 5.50
C HIS A 58 -17.09 -10.90 7.01
N TRP A 59 -18.25 -10.37 7.42
CA TRP A 59 -18.59 -10.24 8.84
C TRP A 59 -18.82 -11.62 9.48
N TRP A 60 -19.51 -12.54 8.79
CA TRP A 60 -19.75 -13.90 9.24
C TRP A 60 -18.45 -14.62 9.61
N MET A 61 -17.47 -14.55 8.71
CA MET A 61 -16.19 -15.23 8.86
C MET A 61 -15.27 -14.62 9.93
N THR A 62 -15.56 -13.41 10.43
CA THR A 62 -14.79 -12.77 11.52
C THR A 62 -15.39 -12.99 12.91
N GLN A 63 -16.56 -13.62 13.01
CA GLN A 63 -17.17 -13.88 14.31
C GLN A 63 -16.64 -15.17 14.92
N LYS A 64 -16.28 -15.10 16.21
CA LYS A 64 -15.82 -16.25 17.00
C LYS A 64 -16.94 -17.25 17.37
N TRP A 65 -18.18 -16.91 17.08
CA TRP A 65 -19.38 -17.61 17.53
C TRP A 65 -20.04 -18.41 16.40
N PHE A 66 -19.64 -18.16 15.14
CA PHE A 66 -20.11 -18.93 13.98
C PHE A 66 -19.07 -19.99 13.60
N PRO A 67 -19.49 -21.13 13.03
CA PRO A 67 -18.55 -22.15 12.58
C PRO A 67 -17.64 -21.61 11.49
N SER A 68 -16.32 -21.71 11.67
CA SER A 68 -15.33 -21.39 10.63
C SER A 68 -15.29 -22.46 9.54
N LEU A 69 -14.78 -22.11 8.35
CA LEU A 69 -14.52 -23.08 7.28
C LEU A 69 -13.68 -24.26 7.81
N SER A 70 -14.06 -25.49 7.50
CA SER A 70 -13.42 -26.69 8.07
C SER A 70 -11.94 -26.77 7.73
N ILE A 71 -11.54 -26.29 6.54
CA ILE A 71 -10.14 -26.25 6.10
C ILE A 71 -9.31 -25.26 6.93
N LEU A 72 -9.90 -24.14 7.36
CA LEU A 72 -9.25 -23.11 8.18
C LEU A 72 -9.22 -23.49 9.65
N ALA A 73 -10.19 -24.29 10.09
CA ALA A 73 -10.21 -24.88 11.41
C ALA A 73 -9.19 -26.03 11.59
N GLY A 74 -8.49 -26.43 10.53
CA GLY A 74 -7.60 -27.60 10.55
C GLY A 74 -8.35 -28.90 10.83
N ASN A 75 -9.61 -29.01 10.39
CA ASN A 75 -10.43 -30.17 10.67
C ASN A 75 -10.06 -31.34 9.75
N ASN A 76 -9.33 -32.32 10.29
CA ASN A 76 -8.87 -33.49 9.54
C ASN A 76 -10.00 -34.38 9.00
N ALA A 77 -11.25 -34.21 9.45
CA ALA A 77 -12.38 -35.01 8.98
C ALA A 77 -12.71 -34.80 7.48
N ILE A 78 -12.23 -33.69 6.89
CA ILE A 78 -12.43 -33.35 5.47
C ILE A 78 -11.43 -34.02 4.52
N PHE A 79 -10.46 -34.77 5.04
CA PHE A 79 -9.45 -35.47 4.23
C PHE A 79 -9.70 -36.97 4.26
N CYS A 80 -9.47 -37.65 3.13
CA CYS A 80 -9.43 -39.11 3.10
C CYS A 80 -8.08 -39.63 3.64
N PRO A 81 -7.94 -40.93 3.94
CA PRO A 81 -6.68 -41.49 4.44
C PRO A 81 -5.46 -41.18 3.56
N LYS A 82 -5.59 -41.26 2.22
CA LYS A 82 -4.51 -40.91 1.30
C LYS A 82 -4.16 -39.42 1.33
N ASP A 83 -5.14 -38.53 1.45
CA ASP A 83 -4.87 -37.09 1.59
C ASP A 83 -4.07 -36.79 2.86
N LEU A 84 -4.36 -37.48 3.98
CA LEU A 84 -3.62 -37.34 5.23
C LEU A 84 -2.18 -37.85 5.09
N GLU A 85 -1.96 -38.99 4.43
CA GLU A 85 -0.61 -39.49 4.12
C GLU A 85 0.20 -38.49 3.28
N MET A 86 -0.45 -37.82 2.32
CA MET A 86 0.19 -36.79 1.49
C MET A 86 0.52 -35.53 2.30
N LEU A 87 -0.41 -35.05 3.13
CA LEU A 87 -0.17 -33.91 4.02
C LEU A 87 1.02 -34.17 4.96
N GLN A 88 1.15 -35.39 5.48
CA GLN A 88 2.29 -35.79 6.28
C GLN A 88 3.61 -35.71 5.48
N LYS A 89 3.66 -36.30 4.28
CA LYS A 89 4.85 -36.23 3.39
C LYS A 89 5.22 -34.80 2.99
N LEU A 90 4.22 -33.94 2.74
CA LEU A 90 4.43 -32.54 2.39
C LEU A 90 4.95 -31.72 3.57
N SER A 91 4.56 -32.05 4.81
CA SER A 91 5.04 -31.38 6.03
C SER A 91 6.51 -31.66 6.35
N GLU A 92 7.06 -32.78 5.86
CA GLU A 92 8.47 -33.19 6.05
C GLU A 92 9.43 -32.49 5.08
N THR A 93 8.91 -31.78 4.06
CA THR A 93 9.70 -31.03 3.08
C THR A 93 9.71 -29.54 3.45
N PRO A 94 10.87 -28.87 3.61
CA PRO A 94 10.89 -27.44 3.95
C PRO A 94 10.23 -26.63 2.83
N SER A 95 9.11 -25.97 3.13
CA SER A 95 8.47 -25.10 2.15
C SER A 95 9.32 -23.81 2.01
N ILE A 96 9.99 -23.65 0.88
CA ILE A 96 10.62 -22.38 0.53
C ILE A 96 9.49 -21.44 0.13
N GLY A 97 9.00 -20.63 1.07
CA GLY A 97 8.14 -19.50 0.77
C GLY A 97 6.77 -19.42 1.44
N GLN A 98 6.43 -20.26 2.44
CA GLN A 98 5.21 -20.03 3.24
C GLN A 98 5.20 -18.67 3.96
N GLU A 99 6.36 -18.13 4.31
CA GLU A 99 6.49 -16.76 4.84
C GLU A 99 6.09 -15.66 3.82
N LYS A 100 5.95 -16.00 2.53
CA LYS A 100 5.56 -15.05 1.47
C LYS A 100 4.06 -15.04 1.15
N ILE A 101 3.27 -16.01 1.64
CA ILE A 101 1.82 -16.10 1.32
C ILE A 101 0.98 -15.07 2.12
N THR A 102 1.53 -14.38 3.11
CA THR A 102 0.74 -13.52 4.02
C THR A 102 0.66 -12.03 3.63
N GLN A 103 1.08 -11.63 2.43
CA GLN A 103 1.10 -10.19 2.08
C GLN A 103 -0.27 -9.54 1.80
N GLN A 104 -1.37 -10.31 1.67
CA GLN A 104 -2.74 -9.76 1.56
C GLN A 104 -3.69 -10.15 2.71
N GLY A 105 -3.23 -10.99 3.66
CA GLY A 105 -4.06 -11.56 4.72
C GLY A 105 -4.90 -12.73 4.21
N GLU A 106 -5.05 -13.79 5.01
CA GLU A 106 -5.88 -14.98 4.71
C GLU A 106 -7.30 -14.60 4.25
N HIS A 107 -7.77 -13.45 4.73
CA HIS A 107 -9.08 -12.88 4.50
C HIS A 107 -9.34 -12.37 3.07
N GLU A 108 -8.39 -11.75 2.38
CA GLU A 108 -8.62 -11.15 1.04
C GLU A 108 -8.52 -12.15 -0.11
N SER A 109 -7.76 -13.23 0.08
CA SER A 109 -7.58 -14.27 -0.94
C SER A 109 -8.63 -15.35 -0.80
N LEU A 110 -8.68 -16.03 0.35
CA LEU A 110 -9.55 -17.20 0.52
C LEU A 110 -11.03 -16.81 0.54
N PHE A 111 -11.41 -15.70 1.16
CA PHE A 111 -12.83 -15.33 1.22
C PHE A 111 -13.32 -14.82 -0.12
N ARG A 112 -12.44 -14.18 -0.91
CA ARG A 112 -12.78 -13.77 -2.26
C ARG A 112 -12.89 -14.97 -3.20
N ASP A 113 -12.07 -16.00 -3.05
CA ASP A 113 -12.20 -17.24 -3.80
C ASP A 113 -13.52 -17.96 -3.47
N ILE A 114 -13.92 -18.02 -2.20
CA ILE A 114 -15.23 -18.58 -1.81
C ILE A 114 -16.40 -17.74 -2.36
N LEU A 115 -16.30 -16.41 -2.28
CA LEU A 115 -17.32 -15.50 -2.84
C LEU A 115 -17.41 -15.60 -4.37
N ALA A 116 -16.29 -15.75 -5.06
CA ALA A 116 -16.26 -15.95 -6.50
C ALA A 116 -16.80 -17.35 -6.88
N GLY A 117 -16.37 -18.39 -6.17
CA GLY A 117 -16.79 -19.77 -6.42
C GLY A 117 -18.28 -20.01 -6.22
N TYR A 118 -18.84 -19.50 -5.11
CA TYR A 118 -20.27 -19.71 -4.76
C TYR A 118 -21.17 -18.50 -5.04
N GLY A 119 -20.62 -17.42 -5.58
CA GLY A 119 -21.38 -16.28 -6.05
C GLY A 119 -22.22 -16.58 -7.30
N LYS A 120 -22.86 -15.55 -7.86
CA LYS A 120 -23.58 -15.68 -9.12
C LYS A 120 -22.59 -15.58 -10.28
N TRP A 121 -22.53 -16.63 -11.09
CA TRP A 121 -21.73 -16.65 -12.30
C TRP A 121 -22.51 -16.06 -13.47
N GLU A 122 -21.80 -15.43 -14.40
CA GLU A 122 -22.39 -14.88 -15.64
C GLU A 122 -22.81 -15.98 -16.62
N PHE A 123 -22.30 -17.20 -16.44
CA PHE A 123 -22.59 -18.37 -17.26
C PHE A 123 -22.74 -19.63 -16.39
N ASP A 124 -23.46 -20.62 -16.92
CA ASP A 124 -23.50 -21.98 -16.38
C ASP A 124 -22.48 -22.84 -17.15
N PRO A 125 -21.62 -23.63 -16.50
CA PRO A 125 -20.66 -24.48 -17.20
C PRO A 125 -21.31 -25.46 -18.18
N LEU A 126 -22.56 -25.86 -17.95
CA LEU A 126 -23.31 -26.72 -18.87
C LEU A 126 -23.72 -26.03 -20.18
N ASP A 127 -23.61 -24.70 -20.27
CA ASP A 127 -23.85 -23.95 -21.50
C ASP A 127 -22.58 -23.82 -22.39
N LEU A 128 -21.43 -24.35 -21.93
CA LEU A 128 -20.18 -24.26 -22.68
C LEU A 128 -20.18 -25.15 -23.94
N SER A 129 -19.81 -24.56 -25.07
CA SER A 129 -19.54 -25.28 -26.32
C SER A 129 -18.14 -25.89 -26.30
N ASN A 130 -17.96 -27.01 -27.02
CA ASN A 130 -16.64 -27.62 -27.19
C ASN A 130 -15.64 -26.59 -27.76
N PRO A 131 -14.58 -26.22 -27.02
CA PRO A 131 -13.58 -25.27 -27.49
C PRO A 131 -12.68 -25.86 -28.58
N PHE A 132 -12.68 -27.18 -28.78
CA PHE A 132 -11.87 -27.91 -29.75
C PHE A 132 -12.75 -28.76 -30.68
N PRO A 133 -13.58 -28.15 -31.55
CA PRO A 133 -14.46 -28.91 -32.44
C PRO A 133 -13.67 -29.78 -33.45
N ASP A 134 -12.48 -29.33 -33.83
CA ASP A 134 -11.61 -30.01 -34.80
C ASP A 134 -10.61 -30.99 -34.17
N ASN A 135 -10.77 -31.31 -32.87
CA ASN A 135 -9.87 -32.17 -32.09
C ASN A 135 -8.39 -31.69 -32.04
N GLU A 136 -8.17 -30.38 -32.23
CA GLU A 136 -6.86 -29.74 -32.11
C GLU A 136 -6.38 -29.59 -30.66
N GLY A 137 -7.26 -29.89 -29.70
CA GLY A 137 -6.99 -29.90 -28.26
C GLY A 137 -8.01 -30.77 -27.53
N SER A 138 -7.87 -30.86 -26.21
CA SER A 138 -8.86 -31.55 -25.38
C SER A 138 -8.97 -30.94 -23.99
N VAL A 139 -10.12 -31.15 -23.35
CA VAL A 139 -10.39 -30.73 -21.98
C VAL A 139 -10.51 -31.96 -21.10
N HIS A 140 -9.78 -31.98 -19.99
CA HIS A 140 -9.78 -33.08 -19.02
C HIS A 140 -10.28 -32.59 -17.66
N ILE A 141 -11.05 -33.42 -16.95
CA ILE A 141 -11.37 -33.20 -15.53
C ILE A 141 -10.87 -34.42 -14.76
N TRP A 142 -10.07 -34.21 -13.73
CA TRP A 142 -9.55 -35.23 -12.83
C TRP A 142 -10.14 -35.05 -11.44
N GLN A 143 -10.74 -36.10 -10.89
CA GLN A 143 -11.47 -36.04 -9.63
C GLN A 143 -11.13 -37.24 -8.75
N GLY A 144 -10.82 -36.99 -7.48
CA GLY A 144 -10.70 -38.06 -6.48
C GLY A 144 -12.09 -38.59 -6.10
N TYR A 145 -12.28 -39.90 -6.12
CA TYR A 145 -13.56 -40.52 -5.73
C TYR A 145 -13.90 -40.30 -4.24
N GLU A 146 -12.87 -40.23 -3.39
CA GLU A 146 -13.00 -39.99 -1.96
C GLU A 146 -12.83 -38.52 -1.55
N ASP A 147 -12.92 -37.59 -2.50
CA ASP A 147 -12.82 -36.15 -2.22
C ASP A 147 -14.02 -35.70 -1.35
N ARG A 148 -13.71 -35.28 -0.11
CA ARG A 148 -14.68 -34.78 0.86
C ARG A 148 -14.75 -33.25 0.91
N ILE A 149 -13.87 -32.56 0.18
CA ILE A 149 -13.87 -31.10 0.03
C ILE A 149 -14.80 -30.74 -1.13
N ILE A 150 -14.63 -31.40 -2.27
CA ILE A 150 -15.45 -31.26 -3.47
C ILE A 150 -15.98 -32.63 -3.88
N PRO A 151 -17.22 -32.99 -3.48
CA PRO A 151 -17.81 -34.28 -3.82
C PRO A 151 -17.89 -34.49 -5.34
N TYR A 152 -17.42 -35.66 -5.80
CA TYR A 152 -17.27 -35.96 -7.23
C TYR A 152 -18.56 -35.83 -8.06
N LYS A 153 -19.73 -35.99 -7.41
CA LYS A 153 -21.04 -36.18 -8.06
C LYS A 153 -21.38 -35.08 -9.07
N LEU A 154 -21.09 -33.83 -8.75
CA LEU A 154 -21.39 -32.71 -9.65
C LEU A 154 -20.41 -32.62 -10.83
N ASN A 155 -19.12 -32.85 -10.59
CA ASN A 155 -18.12 -32.90 -11.67
C ASN A 155 -18.37 -34.07 -12.64
N ARG A 156 -18.82 -35.22 -12.12
CA ARG A 156 -19.30 -36.33 -12.94
C ARG A 156 -20.49 -35.93 -13.80
N HIS A 157 -21.48 -35.24 -13.22
CA HIS A 157 -22.64 -34.75 -13.96
C HIS A 157 -22.28 -33.76 -15.07
N ILE A 158 -21.31 -32.86 -14.83
CA ILE A 158 -20.78 -31.95 -15.86
C ILE A 158 -20.23 -32.75 -17.05
N ALA A 159 -19.39 -33.75 -16.78
CA ALA A 159 -18.80 -34.59 -17.83
C ALA A 159 -19.83 -35.42 -18.60
N GLU A 160 -20.87 -35.94 -17.93
CA GLU A 160 -21.97 -36.65 -18.58
C GLU A 160 -22.76 -35.76 -19.55
N LYS A 161 -22.85 -34.46 -19.27
CA LYS A 161 -23.56 -33.48 -20.11
C LYS A 161 -22.69 -32.85 -21.19
N LEU A 162 -21.38 -32.80 -20.97
CA LEU A 162 -20.40 -32.23 -21.88
C LEU A 162 -19.46 -33.34 -22.39
N PRO A 163 -19.86 -34.12 -23.41
CA PRO A 163 -19.12 -35.31 -23.85
C PRO A 163 -17.74 -35.01 -24.46
N TRP A 164 -17.46 -33.73 -24.73
CA TRP A 164 -16.13 -33.27 -25.15
C TRP A 164 -15.13 -33.17 -23.99
N ILE A 165 -15.59 -33.30 -22.74
CA ILE A 165 -14.74 -33.39 -21.56
C ILE A 165 -14.33 -34.84 -21.31
N ARG A 166 -13.03 -35.06 -21.18
CA ARG A 166 -12.45 -36.35 -20.77
C ARG A 166 -12.38 -36.42 -19.25
N TYR A 167 -13.31 -37.15 -18.64
CA TYR A 167 -13.40 -37.29 -17.19
C TYR A 167 -12.58 -38.47 -16.67
N HIS A 168 -11.75 -38.22 -15.66
CA HIS A 168 -10.90 -39.18 -14.99
C HIS A 168 -11.27 -39.19 -13.51
N GLU A 169 -11.89 -40.28 -13.08
CA GLU A 169 -12.22 -40.49 -11.67
C GLU A 169 -11.22 -41.46 -11.06
N VAL A 170 -10.50 -41.03 -10.02
CA VAL A 170 -9.37 -41.77 -9.46
C VAL A 170 -9.79 -42.45 -8.15
N PRO A 171 -9.85 -43.81 -8.10
CA PRO A 171 -10.24 -44.55 -6.90
C PRO A 171 -9.30 -44.33 -5.72
N ASP A 172 -9.84 -44.34 -4.50
CA ASP A 172 -9.11 -44.21 -3.23
C ASP A 172 -8.35 -42.88 -3.03
N PHE A 173 -8.45 -41.91 -3.96
CA PHE A 173 -7.83 -40.59 -3.84
C PHE A 173 -8.87 -39.53 -3.47
N GLY A 174 -8.46 -38.55 -2.67
CA GLY A 174 -9.25 -37.39 -2.30
C GLY A 174 -8.80 -36.12 -3.02
N HIS A 175 -8.86 -34.98 -2.34
CA HIS A 175 -8.60 -33.67 -2.96
C HIS A 175 -7.12 -33.46 -3.33
N PHE A 176 -6.19 -34.18 -2.69
CA PHE A 176 -4.75 -33.97 -2.83
C PHE A 176 -4.11 -34.85 -3.92
N LEU A 177 -4.91 -35.47 -4.80
CA LEU A 177 -4.43 -36.41 -5.82
C LEU A 177 -3.27 -35.89 -6.68
N MET A 178 -3.17 -34.57 -6.89
CA MET A 178 -2.08 -33.93 -7.65
C MET A 178 -0.68 -34.10 -7.02
N PHE A 179 -0.60 -34.43 -5.74
CA PHE A 179 0.67 -34.63 -5.03
C PHE A 179 1.16 -36.08 -5.10
N ASP A 180 0.34 -37.01 -5.62
CA ASP A 180 0.80 -38.34 -5.96
C ASP A 180 1.65 -38.30 -7.23
N LYS A 181 2.84 -38.89 -7.18
CA LYS A 181 3.79 -38.88 -8.29
C LYS A 181 3.21 -39.49 -9.57
N ASN A 182 2.51 -40.63 -9.46
CA ASN A 182 1.98 -41.33 -10.62
C ASN A 182 0.80 -40.56 -11.23
N GLN A 183 -0.05 -39.96 -10.39
CA GLN A 183 -1.15 -39.12 -10.85
C GLN A 183 -0.64 -37.81 -11.48
N CYS A 184 0.37 -37.17 -10.91
CA CYS A 184 1.01 -35.97 -11.46
C CYS A 184 1.65 -36.25 -12.83
N GLU A 185 2.32 -37.39 -12.98
CA GLU A 185 2.86 -37.84 -14.27
C GLU A 185 1.72 -38.11 -15.28
N ALA A 186 0.65 -38.79 -14.89
CA ALA A 186 -0.52 -39.03 -15.74
C ALA A 186 -1.22 -37.72 -16.19
N LEU A 187 -1.39 -36.77 -15.27
CA LEU A 187 -1.90 -35.42 -15.52
C LEU A 187 -1.04 -34.67 -16.54
N THR A 188 0.28 -34.71 -16.35
CA THR A 188 1.26 -34.05 -17.23
C THR A 188 1.25 -34.69 -18.61
N CYS A 189 1.27 -36.02 -18.70
CA CYS A 189 1.21 -36.77 -19.95
C CYS A 189 -0.09 -36.50 -20.72
N ALA A 190 -1.25 -36.50 -20.04
CA ALA A 190 -2.53 -36.20 -20.67
C ALA A 190 -2.57 -34.78 -21.28
N THR A 191 -1.86 -33.84 -20.68
CA THR A 191 -1.79 -32.44 -21.14
C THR A 191 -0.72 -32.25 -22.23
N TRP A 192 0.42 -32.96 -22.17
CA TRP A 192 1.56 -32.84 -23.09
C TRP A 192 1.47 -33.68 -24.37
N LEU A 193 0.80 -34.84 -24.35
CA LEU A 193 0.67 -35.71 -25.53
C LEU A 193 -0.18 -35.07 -26.66
N LEU A 194 -0.76 -33.90 -26.43
CA LEU A 194 -1.47 -33.07 -27.42
C LEU A 194 -0.51 -32.32 -28.38
N HIS A 195 0.81 -32.35 -28.16
CA HIS A 195 1.80 -31.68 -29.02
C HIS A 195 2.40 -32.53 -30.15
N GLN A 196 1.95 -33.77 -30.36
CA GLN A 196 2.41 -34.57 -31.51
C GLN A 196 1.45 -34.40 -32.70
N PRO A 197 1.84 -33.69 -33.78
CA PRO A 197 1.09 -33.72 -35.02
C PRO A 197 1.17 -35.14 -35.60
N VAL A 198 0.06 -35.86 -35.62
CA VAL A 198 -0.04 -37.14 -36.33
C VAL A 198 0.10 -36.87 -37.83
N ARG A 199 1.24 -37.27 -38.40
CA ARG A 199 1.33 -37.70 -39.80
C ARG A 199 2.27 -38.90 -39.91
N ILE A 200 1.68 -40.08 -40.09
CA ILE A 200 1.80 -40.97 -41.26
C ILE A 200 1.15 -42.31 -40.88
N GLY A 201 0.29 -42.81 -41.78
CA GLY A 201 -0.58 -43.95 -41.53
C GLY A 201 0.09 -45.31 -41.58
N LEU A 202 -0.54 -46.26 -40.87
CA LEU A 202 -0.80 -47.65 -41.24
C LEU A 202 -1.61 -48.29 -40.09
N PRO A 203 -2.50 -49.27 -40.34
CA PRO A 203 -3.39 -49.81 -39.32
C PRO A 203 -2.67 -50.93 -38.57
N ILE A 204 -2.61 -50.88 -37.23
CA ILE A 204 -2.27 -52.05 -36.42
C ILE A 204 -3.24 -52.13 -35.25
N SER A 205 -3.88 -53.30 -35.15
CA SER A 205 -4.92 -53.64 -34.19
C SER A 205 -4.39 -53.79 -32.76
N LEU A 206 -5.24 -53.44 -31.80
CA LEU A 206 -5.16 -53.76 -30.38
C LEU A 206 -4.84 -55.24 -30.14
N THR A 207 -3.84 -55.53 -29.29
CA THR A 207 -3.86 -56.57 -28.24
C THR A 207 -2.62 -56.44 -27.34
N GLY A 208 -2.81 -56.52 -26.01
CA GLY A 208 -1.74 -56.90 -25.07
C GLY A 208 -1.38 -55.86 -23.98
N ASP A 209 -1.74 -56.20 -22.74
CA ASP A 209 -1.24 -55.62 -21.48
C ASP A 209 0.30 -55.53 -21.42
N VAL A 210 0.88 -54.41 -20.98
CA VAL A 210 2.17 -54.42 -20.26
C VAL A 210 2.35 -53.18 -19.34
N SER A 211 2.76 -53.46 -18.10
CA SER A 211 3.20 -52.54 -17.04
C SER A 211 4.48 -51.75 -17.38
N TRP A 212 4.63 -50.53 -16.82
CA TRP A 212 5.88 -49.75 -16.93
C TRP A 212 6.72 -49.79 -15.65
N HIS A 213 7.93 -50.35 -15.77
CA HIS A 213 9.05 -50.18 -14.83
C HIS A 213 10.03 -49.12 -15.35
N ILE A 214 10.45 -48.21 -14.47
CA ILE A 214 11.43 -47.13 -14.73
C ILE A 214 12.86 -47.67 -14.60
N THR A 215 13.76 -47.25 -15.49
CA THR A 215 15.22 -47.23 -15.20
C THR A 215 15.81 -45.92 -15.69
N ALA A 216 16.43 -45.16 -14.78
CA ALA A 216 17.22 -43.97 -15.06
C ALA A 216 18.67 -44.38 -15.38
N GLN A 217 19.31 -43.75 -16.38
CA GLN A 217 20.75 -43.88 -16.57
C GLN A 217 21.40 -42.56 -16.99
N LYS A 218 22.30 -42.09 -16.12
CA LYS A 218 23.38 -41.13 -16.39
C LYS A 218 24.31 -41.69 -17.46
N HIS A 219 24.82 -40.85 -18.35
CA HIS A 219 26.16 -41.05 -18.93
C HIS A 219 26.88 -39.73 -19.24
N LEU A 220 27.98 -39.54 -18.52
CA LEU A 220 29.19 -38.82 -18.94
C LEU A 220 30.06 -39.80 -19.76
N THR A 221 30.73 -39.32 -20.81
CA THR A 221 32.13 -39.66 -21.13
C THR A 221 32.74 -38.58 -22.02
N ALA A 222 34.00 -38.23 -21.73
CA ALA A 222 34.86 -37.34 -22.50
C ALA A 222 36.05 -38.12 -23.08
N SER A 223 36.50 -37.77 -24.29
CA SER A 223 37.88 -37.81 -24.86
C SER A 223 37.69 -37.47 -26.37
N ASP A 224 38.54 -36.77 -27.15
CA ASP A 224 39.91 -36.29 -27.07
C ASP A 224 40.06 -35.10 -28.05
N ALA A 225 40.88 -34.10 -27.69
CA ALA A 225 41.88 -33.48 -28.57
C ALA A 225 42.53 -32.28 -27.85
N ALA A 226 43.80 -32.44 -27.50
CA ALA A 226 44.64 -31.48 -26.82
C ALA A 226 45.35 -30.50 -27.79
N ALA A 227 45.87 -29.42 -27.18
CA ALA A 227 46.86 -28.42 -27.64
C ALA A 227 46.22 -27.02 -27.70
N SER A 228 46.74 -25.96 -27.08
CA SER A 228 48.02 -25.72 -26.42
C SER A 228 48.02 -24.28 -25.84
N ILE A 229 48.72 -24.10 -24.71
CA ILE A 229 49.39 -22.86 -24.23
C ILE A 229 48.54 -21.78 -23.50
N SER A 230 49.08 -21.39 -22.34
CA SER A 230 48.72 -20.33 -21.36
C SER A 230 49.84 -19.23 -21.40
N PRO A 231 49.91 -18.15 -20.59
CA PRO A 231 48.97 -17.44 -19.70
C PRO A 231 48.99 -15.88 -19.85
N ALA A 232 48.24 -15.18 -18.98
CA ALA A 232 48.49 -13.82 -18.43
C ALA A 232 48.26 -12.62 -19.38
N SER A 233 47.95 -11.38 -18.97
CA SER A 233 47.55 -10.67 -17.73
C SER A 233 47.42 -9.19 -18.15
N GLU A 234 46.47 -8.42 -17.57
CA GLU A 234 46.47 -6.93 -17.50
C GLU A 234 46.48 -6.17 -18.86
N GLY A 235 46.00 -4.95 -19.07
CA GLY A 235 45.46 -3.87 -18.27
C GLY A 235 45.56 -2.60 -19.13
N ALA A 236 44.43 -1.89 -19.30
CA ALA A 236 44.27 -0.46 -19.62
C ALA A 236 44.73 0.16 -20.98
N ALA A 237 43.82 1.03 -21.46
CA ALA A 237 44.01 2.32 -22.16
C ALA A 237 44.04 2.38 -23.71
N SER A 238 42.86 2.78 -24.25
CA SER A 238 42.59 3.91 -25.17
C SER A 238 43.53 4.21 -26.34
N ILE A 239 42.96 4.30 -27.56
CA ILE A 239 42.93 5.53 -28.39
C ILE A 239 42.04 5.30 -29.65
N SER A 240 41.11 6.24 -29.80
CA SER A 240 40.33 6.71 -30.95
C SER A 240 40.74 6.39 -32.40
N GLN A 241 39.66 6.24 -33.20
CA GLN A 241 39.36 6.89 -34.49
C GLN A 241 39.47 6.13 -35.84
N MET A 242 38.47 6.47 -36.67
CA MET A 242 38.25 6.21 -38.11
C MET A 242 37.49 4.91 -38.42
N ILE A 243 36.27 4.91 -38.97
CA ILE A 243 35.77 5.71 -40.09
C ILE A 243 34.31 6.14 -39.84
N GLY A 244 34.01 7.42 -40.09
CA GLY A 244 32.69 8.01 -39.96
C GLY A 244 31.91 8.20 -41.27
N LYS A 245 30.69 8.74 -41.08
CA LYS A 245 29.79 9.49 -41.99
C LYS A 245 28.92 8.64 -42.93
N ASN A 246 27.62 8.90 -43.14
CA ASN A 246 26.76 10.07 -42.93
C ASN A 246 25.28 9.62 -42.98
N SER A 247 24.39 10.17 -42.15
CA SER A 247 23.18 10.88 -42.64
C SER A 247 22.47 11.58 -41.48
N LYS A 248 22.17 12.86 -41.69
CA LYS A 248 21.47 13.77 -40.77
C LYS A 248 19.97 13.54 -40.88
N THR A 249 19.26 13.44 -39.75
CA THR A 249 18.00 14.17 -39.47
C THR A 249 17.47 13.81 -38.07
N SER A 250 17.41 14.83 -37.20
CA SER A 250 16.50 15.04 -36.05
C SER A 250 17.19 15.41 -34.74
N ALA A 251 17.96 16.51 -34.76
CA ALA A 251 18.28 17.25 -33.54
C ALA A 251 17.04 18.09 -33.17
N VAL A 252 16.21 17.59 -32.25
CA VAL A 252 15.42 18.27 -31.19
C VAL A 252 14.57 17.16 -30.53
N ALA A 253 15.17 16.27 -29.73
CA ALA A 253 14.46 15.34 -28.82
C ALA A 253 15.37 14.48 -27.92
N GLU A 254 16.68 14.76 -27.80
CA GLU A 254 17.59 13.97 -26.95
C GLU A 254 18.34 14.90 -25.99
N GLU A 255 17.61 15.43 -25.01
CA GLU A 255 18.21 16.04 -23.80
C GLU A 255 17.26 15.94 -22.59
N ALA A 256 16.41 14.90 -22.54
CA ALA A 256 15.49 14.68 -21.42
C ALA A 256 15.34 13.19 -21.05
N GLU A 257 16.44 12.44 -21.05
CA GLU A 257 16.53 11.17 -20.33
C GLU A 257 17.71 11.24 -19.35
N GLU A 258 17.62 12.20 -18.44
CA GLU A 258 18.33 12.12 -17.17
C GLU A 258 17.71 10.94 -16.41
N VAL A 259 18.45 9.84 -16.28
CA VAL A 259 18.12 8.71 -15.41
C VAL A 259 17.81 9.32 -14.04
N ALA A 260 16.54 9.34 -13.64
CA ALA A 260 16.09 9.97 -12.39
C ALA A 260 16.92 9.44 -11.22
N ALA A 261 17.90 10.23 -10.78
CA ALA A 261 18.73 9.87 -9.65
C ALA A 261 17.82 9.80 -8.42
N ALA A 262 17.75 8.62 -7.79
CA ALA A 262 16.98 8.45 -6.56
C ALA A 262 17.40 9.52 -5.53
N SER A 263 16.43 10.15 -4.87
CA SER A 263 16.71 11.21 -3.91
C SER A 263 17.65 10.71 -2.81
N PRO A 264 18.47 11.58 -2.20
CA PRO A 264 19.36 11.15 -1.14
C PRO A 264 18.54 10.62 0.05
N ARG A 265 19.03 9.51 0.62
CA ARG A 265 18.41 8.81 1.76
C ARG A 265 19.43 8.61 2.85
N ILE A 266 19.00 8.73 4.11
CA ILE A 266 19.84 8.49 5.28
C ILE A 266 19.32 7.29 6.07
N LYS A 267 20.23 6.42 6.53
CA LYS A 267 19.88 5.25 7.34
C LYS A 267 19.85 5.62 8.83
N LEU A 268 18.73 5.34 9.48
CA LEU A 268 18.50 5.50 10.91
C LEU A 268 19.10 4.33 11.71
N ALA A 269 19.15 4.47 13.04
CA ALA A 269 19.69 3.44 13.93
C ALA A 269 18.91 2.12 13.90
N ASP A 270 17.61 2.17 13.61
CA ASP A 270 16.75 0.99 13.49
C ASP A 270 16.78 0.34 12.09
N GLY A 271 17.60 0.86 11.18
CA GLY A 271 17.79 0.34 9.84
C GLY A 271 16.88 0.92 8.77
N ARG A 272 15.84 1.68 9.14
CA ARG A 272 14.98 2.41 8.19
C ARG A 272 15.75 3.53 7.50
N HIS A 273 15.30 3.92 6.31
CA HIS A 273 15.81 5.07 5.60
C HIS A 273 14.79 6.22 5.58
N LEU A 274 15.26 7.44 5.77
CA LEU A 274 14.51 8.66 5.48
C LEU A 274 15.06 9.31 4.21
N ALA A 275 14.20 9.57 3.24
CA ALA A 275 14.52 10.36 2.07
C ALA A 275 14.44 11.85 2.41
N TYR A 276 15.38 12.63 1.87
CA TYR A 276 15.46 14.05 2.15
C TYR A 276 15.90 14.85 0.93
N ARG A 277 15.78 16.17 1.04
CA ARG A 277 16.21 17.15 0.07
C ARG A 277 16.78 18.36 0.81
N GLU A 278 17.90 18.85 0.31
CA GLU A 278 18.58 20.03 0.85
C GLU A 278 18.30 21.23 -0.07
N SER A 279 18.07 22.41 0.50
CA SER A 279 17.93 23.66 -0.27
C SER A 279 18.41 24.88 0.52
N GLY A 280 18.50 26.02 -0.16
CA GLY A 280 19.07 27.25 0.40
C GLY A 280 20.59 27.28 0.30
N VAL A 281 21.26 27.98 1.22
CA VAL A 281 22.72 28.09 1.20
C VAL A 281 23.40 26.76 1.57
N PRO A 282 24.64 26.49 1.12
CA PRO A 282 25.36 25.29 1.54
C PRO A 282 25.45 25.15 3.07
N LYS A 283 25.24 23.93 3.59
CA LYS A 283 25.19 23.62 5.03
C LYS A 283 26.38 24.15 5.84
N ASN A 284 27.57 24.19 5.25
CA ASN A 284 28.81 24.68 5.89
C ASN A 284 28.91 26.21 5.96
N LYS A 285 28.08 26.94 5.21
CA LYS A 285 27.97 28.40 5.22
C LYS A 285 26.71 28.90 5.92
N ALA A 286 25.86 27.99 6.38
CA ALA A 286 24.56 28.33 6.96
C ALA A 286 24.69 28.85 8.40
N ASN A 287 24.06 29.98 8.70
CA ASN A 287 23.85 30.47 10.06
C ASN A 287 22.64 29.79 10.71
N TYR A 288 21.61 29.54 9.91
CA TYR A 288 20.36 28.93 10.36
C TYR A 288 20.09 27.63 9.60
N LYS A 289 19.92 26.53 10.33
CA LYS A 289 19.58 25.22 9.76
C LYS A 289 18.17 24.86 10.20
N ILE A 290 17.28 24.71 9.22
CA ILE A 290 15.84 24.57 9.43
C ILE A 290 15.38 23.23 8.87
N ILE A 291 14.76 22.41 9.71
CA ILE A 291 14.08 21.19 9.28
C ILE A 291 12.61 21.52 9.02
N MET A 292 12.15 21.27 7.79
CA MET A 292 10.75 21.44 7.39
C MET A 292 10.01 20.12 7.52
N VAL A 293 8.88 20.13 8.22
CA VAL A 293 8.02 18.96 8.40
C VAL A 293 6.73 19.16 7.60
N HIS A 294 6.59 18.40 6.51
CA HIS A 294 5.45 18.53 5.61
C HIS A 294 4.13 18.00 6.22
N GLY A 295 3.01 18.51 5.71
CA GLY A 295 1.65 18.13 6.13
C GLY A 295 1.16 16.79 5.57
N PHE A 296 -0.15 16.56 5.72
CA PHE A 296 -0.82 15.37 5.20
C PHE A 296 -0.83 15.35 3.67
N GLY A 297 -0.59 14.19 3.07
CA GLY A 297 -0.62 14.03 1.61
C GLY A 297 0.50 14.73 0.82
N SER A 298 1.46 15.36 1.52
CA SER A 298 2.60 16.09 0.95
C SER A 298 3.89 15.26 1.01
N SER A 299 5.04 15.87 0.71
CA SER A 299 6.36 15.22 0.69
C SER A 299 7.48 16.25 0.94
N LYS A 300 8.74 15.81 0.88
CA LYS A 300 9.93 16.66 0.88
C LYS A 300 9.99 17.68 -0.27
N GLU A 301 9.12 17.53 -1.28
CA GLU A 301 8.97 18.47 -2.40
C GLU A 301 8.03 19.64 -2.09
N MET A 302 7.47 19.72 -0.87
CA MET A 302 6.67 20.86 -0.43
C MET A 302 7.40 22.18 -0.73
N SER A 303 6.70 23.11 -1.38
CA SER A 303 7.23 24.44 -1.65
C SER A 303 7.13 25.33 -0.40
N PHE A 304 8.22 26.04 -0.12
CA PHE A 304 8.28 27.10 0.88
C PHE A 304 8.85 28.34 0.20
N LEU A 305 7.97 29.29 -0.13
CA LEU A 305 8.27 30.39 -1.07
C LEU A 305 9.07 31.52 -0.41
N ALA A 306 10.18 31.21 0.26
CA ALA A 306 11.06 32.21 0.85
C ALA A 306 11.85 32.95 -0.25
N PRO A 307 11.94 34.29 -0.22
CA PRO A 307 12.75 35.06 -1.18
C PRO A 307 14.22 34.62 -1.12
N GLN A 308 14.85 34.45 -2.28
CA GLN A 308 16.24 33.99 -2.35
C GLN A 308 17.19 35.00 -1.69
N GLU A 309 16.89 36.29 -1.82
CA GLU A 309 17.64 37.37 -1.19
C GLU A 309 17.70 37.22 0.33
N LEU A 310 16.57 36.86 0.96
CA LEU A 310 16.48 36.62 2.40
C LEU A 310 17.25 35.35 2.82
N ILE A 311 17.15 34.29 2.01
CA ILE A 311 17.86 33.03 2.25
C ILE A 311 19.37 33.29 2.26
N ASP A 312 19.87 34.07 1.30
CA ASP A 312 21.29 34.39 1.17
C ASP A 312 21.75 35.39 2.25
N GLU A 313 20.95 36.44 2.53
CA GLU A 313 21.21 37.44 3.57
C GLU A 313 21.38 36.78 4.94
N LEU A 314 20.45 35.91 5.32
CA LEU A 314 20.45 35.27 6.63
C LEU A 314 21.29 34.00 6.66
N GLY A 315 21.70 33.46 5.51
CA GLY A 315 22.43 32.20 5.40
C GLY A 315 21.58 31.02 5.87
N ILE A 316 20.41 30.83 5.24
CA ILE A 316 19.43 29.80 5.64
C ILE A 316 19.66 28.51 4.83
N TYR A 317 19.79 27.41 5.56
CA TYR A 317 19.78 26.06 5.03
C TYR A 317 18.48 25.36 5.40
N PHE A 318 17.78 24.84 4.41
CA PHE A 318 16.58 24.03 4.60
C PHE A 318 16.87 22.55 4.37
N LEU A 319 16.37 21.74 5.28
CA LEU A 319 16.30 20.29 5.15
C LEU A 319 14.83 19.87 5.14
N LEU A 320 14.36 19.39 4.00
CA LEU A 320 13.03 18.81 3.85
C LEU A 320 13.18 17.30 3.80
N TYR A 321 12.30 16.56 4.46
CA TYR A 321 12.37 15.10 4.46
C TYR A 321 10.99 14.48 4.34
N ASP A 322 10.93 13.30 3.75
CA ASP A 322 9.71 12.50 3.70
C ASP A 322 9.53 11.85 5.09
N ARG A 323 8.42 12.13 5.76
CA ARG A 323 8.08 11.48 7.04
C ARG A 323 7.98 9.95 6.87
N ALA A 324 8.03 9.19 7.98
CA ALA A 324 8.01 7.74 7.90
C ALA A 324 6.82 7.19 7.08
N GLY A 325 7.10 6.46 6.00
CA GLY A 325 6.14 5.90 5.06
C GLY A 325 5.66 6.84 3.95
N TYR A 326 6.06 8.11 3.97
CA TYR A 326 5.82 9.07 2.88
C TYR A 326 6.91 8.98 1.81
N GLY A 327 6.56 9.35 0.58
CA GLY A 327 7.51 9.46 -0.54
C GLY A 327 8.47 8.28 -0.64
N GLU A 328 9.77 8.56 -0.51
CA GLU A 328 10.85 7.57 -0.61
C GLU A 328 11.38 7.11 0.77
N SER A 329 10.71 7.49 1.87
CA SER A 329 11.06 7.05 3.23
C SER A 329 10.44 5.70 3.57
N ASP A 330 11.21 4.87 4.29
CA ASP A 330 10.71 3.59 4.77
C ASP A 330 9.57 3.79 5.79
N PRO A 331 8.54 2.93 5.80
CA PRO A 331 7.48 2.99 6.79
C PRO A 331 8.01 2.64 8.18
N ASN A 332 7.43 3.24 9.21
CA ASN A 332 7.62 2.82 10.59
C ASN A 332 6.37 2.06 11.09
N PRO A 333 6.39 0.72 11.24
CA PRO A 333 5.26 -0.03 11.78
C PRO A 333 4.97 0.29 13.25
N LYS A 334 5.97 0.74 14.00
CA LYS A 334 5.88 1.10 15.43
C LYS A 334 5.76 2.62 15.63
N ARG A 335 5.26 3.32 14.62
CA ARG A 335 5.16 4.79 14.62
C ARG A 335 4.37 5.29 15.83
N SER A 336 4.92 6.29 16.49
CA SER A 336 4.33 7.01 17.61
C SER A 336 4.68 8.49 17.47
N VAL A 337 4.02 9.35 18.25
CA VAL A 337 4.35 10.78 18.30
C VAL A 337 5.82 10.92 18.70
N LYS A 338 6.24 10.22 19.76
CA LYS A 338 7.64 10.19 20.23
C LYS A 338 8.64 9.76 19.15
N SER A 339 8.36 8.70 18.39
CA SER A 339 9.31 8.23 17.37
C SER A 339 9.56 9.27 16.26
N GLU A 340 8.59 10.13 15.97
CA GLU A 340 8.76 11.19 14.95
C GLU A 340 9.79 12.24 15.37
N ALA A 341 9.81 12.62 16.65
CA ALA A 341 10.83 13.51 17.18
C ALA A 341 12.22 12.86 17.13
N LEU A 342 12.31 11.56 17.47
CA LEU A 342 13.56 10.81 17.42
C LEU A 342 14.06 10.58 15.99
N ASP A 343 13.16 10.46 15.02
CA ASP A 343 13.49 10.40 13.60
C ASP A 343 14.10 11.74 13.13
N ILE A 344 13.51 12.88 13.54
CA ILE A 344 14.04 14.22 13.26
C ILE A 344 15.41 14.44 13.92
N GLU A 345 15.57 14.02 15.18
CA GLU A 345 16.85 14.11 15.89
C GLU A 345 17.95 13.30 15.19
N GLN A 346 17.67 12.03 14.86
CA GLN A 346 18.63 11.19 14.16
C GLN A 346 18.95 11.71 12.76
N LEU A 347 17.95 12.24 12.04
CA LEU A 347 18.16 12.88 10.75
C LEU A 347 19.15 14.05 10.89
N ALA A 348 18.95 14.91 11.90
CA ALA A 348 19.83 16.04 12.18
C ALA A 348 21.25 15.61 12.58
N ASP A 349 21.39 14.54 13.37
CA ASP A 349 22.68 13.99 13.78
C ASP A 349 23.45 13.39 12.62
N ARG A 350 22.79 12.53 11.84
CA ARG A 350 23.40 11.82 10.70
C ARG A 350 23.82 12.76 9.59
N LEU A 351 23.12 13.88 9.43
CA LEU A 351 23.45 14.93 8.48
C LEU A 351 24.26 16.06 9.11
N GLU A 352 24.73 15.91 10.36
CA GLU A 352 25.63 16.85 11.03
C GLU A 352 25.11 18.30 11.03
N LEU A 353 23.82 18.49 11.31
CA LEU A 353 23.22 19.82 11.44
C LEU A 353 23.76 20.57 12.67
N GLY A 354 24.40 19.86 13.59
CA GLY A 354 25.01 20.41 14.80
C GLY A 354 24.15 20.18 16.04
N SER A 355 24.52 20.82 17.14
CA SER A 355 23.87 20.59 18.44
C SER A 355 22.42 21.05 18.45
N LYS A 356 22.08 22.11 17.72
CA LYS A 356 20.74 22.67 17.68
C LYS A 356 20.32 23.14 16.29
N PHE A 357 19.03 23.02 16.00
CA PHE A 357 18.42 23.37 14.72
C PHE A 357 17.00 23.92 14.91
N TYR A 358 16.46 24.60 13.90
CA TYR A 358 15.09 25.10 13.88
C TYR A 358 14.16 24.08 13.26
N VAL A 359 12.90 24.07 13.69
CA VAL A 359 11.87 23.18 13.12
C VAL A 359 10.65 24.01 12.71
N ILE A 360 10.21 23.82 11.46
CA ILE A 360 8.95 24.38 10.97
C ILE A 360 8.01 23.23 10.63
N GLY A 361 6.91 23.09 11.37
CA GLY A 361 5.89 22.09 11.12
C GLY A 361 4.67 22.70 10.45
N VAL A 362 4.24 22.11 9.33
CA VAL A 362 3.10 22.61 8.55
C VAL A 362 1.93 21.65 8.65
N SER A 363 0.74 22.14 9.02
CA SER A 363 -0.49 21.35 9.09
C SER A 363 -0.27 20.08 9.91
N MET A 364 -0.44 18.88 9.35
CA MET A 364 -0.22 17.63 10.08
C MET A 364 1.25 17.38 10.48
N GLY A 365 2.22 18.05 9.86
CA GLY A 365 3.62 18.04 10.35
C GLY A 365 3.77 18.66 11.75
N SER A 366 2.78 19.44 12.21
CA SER A 366 2.79 20.06 13.54
C SER A 366 2.78 19.07 14.69
N TYR A 367 2.20 17.87 14.56
CA TYR A 367 2.24 16.91 15.67
C TYR A 367 3.66 16.36 15.88
N SER A 368 4.45 16.18 14.82
CA SER A 368 5.87 15.83 14.92
C SER A 368 6.65 16.99 15.55
N THR A 369 6.28 18.24 15.23
CA THR A 369 6.87 19.43 15.85
C THR A 369 6.53 19.58 17.34
N TRP A 370 5.28 19.33 17.75
CA TRP A 370 4.91 19.24 19.17
C TRP A 370 5.69 18.14 19.89
N SER A 371 5.86 17.00 19.23
CA SER A 371 6.73 15.91 19.72
C SER A 371 8.16 16.37 19.94
N CYS A 372 8.71 17.17 19.02
CA CYS A 372 10.06 17.72 19.19
C CYS A 372 10.16 18.60 20.44
N ILE A 373 9.18 19.47 20.68
CA ILE A 373 9.14 20.31 21.89
C ILE A 373 9.12 19.44 23.15
N LYS A 374 8.35 18.33 23.15
CA LYS A 374 8.24 17.42 24.29
C LYS A 374 9.53 16.63 24.54
N HIS A 375 10.08 16.00 23.51
CA HIS A 375 11.07 14.92 23.67
C HIS A 375 12.51 15.35 23.38
N ILE A 376 12.72 16.34 22.52
CA ILE A 376 14.05 16.84 22.15
C ILE A 376 14.20 18.37 22.31
N PRO A 377 13.64 19.01 23.35
CA PRO A 377 13.70 20.49 23.47
C PRO A 377 15.14 21.02 23.50
N HIS A 378 16.09 20.22 24.01
CA HIS A 378 17.50 20.54 24.06
C HIS A 378 18.16 20.67 22.68
N ARG A 379 17.57 20.08 21.63
CA ARG A 379 18.01 20.16 20.22
C ARG A 379 17.42 21.33 19.45
N LEU A 380 16.45 22.03 20.03
CA LEU A 380 15.72 23.08 19.31
C LEU A 380 16.41 24.44 19.46
N ALA A 381 16.53 25.17 18.36
CA ALA A 381 16.96 26.56 18.29
C ALA A 381 15.77 27.54 18.18
N GLY A 382 14.63 27.06 17.71
CA GLY A 382 13.37 27.79 17.60
C GLY A 382 12.37 26.93 16.87
N VAL A 383 11.08 27.21 17.03
CA VAL A 383 10.01 26.41 16.41
C VAL A 383 8.95 27.31 15.79
N ALA A 384 8.50 26.99 14.58
CA ALA A 384 7.29 27.54 14.01
C ALA A 384 6.29 26.42 13.67
N LEU A 385 5.04 26.62 14.07
CA LEU A 385 3.90 25.78 13.75
C LEU A 385 3.01 26.58 12.81
N VAL A 386 2.84 26.13 11.57
CA VAL A 386 2.01 26.81 10.57
C VAL A 386 0.75 25.99 10.35
N VAL A 387 -0.41 26.61 10.57
CA VAL A 387 -1.76 26.00 10.56
C VAL A 387 -1.83 24.66 11.29
N PRO A 388 -1.32 24.56 12.54
CA PRO A 388 -1.14 23.27 13.21
C PRO A 388 -2.47 22.56 13.47
N VAL A 389 -2.49 21.24 13.30
CA VAL A 389 -3.67 20.42 13.62
C VAL A 389 -3.88 20.35 15.13
N VAL A 390 -5.14 20.21 15.53
CA VAL A 390 -5.55 20.06 16.94
C VAL A 390 -6.19 18.71 17.12
N ASN A 391 -5.74 17.96 18.12
CA ASN A 391 -6.37 16.72 18.51
C ASN A 391 -7.51 17.02 19.49
N TYR A 392 -8.75 16.82 19.06
CA TYR A 392 -9.95 17.03 19.89
C TYR A 392 -10.02 16.15 21.16
N GLN A 393 -9.10 15.19 21.31
CA GLN A 393 -8.98 14.35 22.50
C GLN A 393 -8.00 14.90 23.55
N TRP A 394 -7.31 16.02 23.31
CA TRP A 394 -6.44 16.64 24.32
C TRP A 394 -7.25 16.99 25.58
N PRO A 395 -6.88 16.46 26.76
CA PRO A 395 -7.63 16.68 28.00
C PRO A 395 -7.84 18.15 28.37
N SER A 396 -6.86 19.01 28.06
CA SER A 396 -6.89 20.44 28.38
C SER A 396 -7.78 21.27 27.45
N LEU A 397 -8.33 20.69 26.38
CA LEU A 397 -9.27 21.39 25.49
C LEU A 397 -10.67 21.45 26.13
N PRO A 398 -11.26 22.65 26.32
CA PRO A 398 -12.59 22.77 26.90
C PRO A 398 -13.64 22.15 26.00
N LYS A 399 -14.44 21.24 26.55
CA LYS A 399 -15.58 20.61 25.85
C LYS A 399 -16.55 21.64 25.26
N LYS A 400 -16.70 22.81 25.92
CA LYS A 400 -17.53 23.94 25.47
C LYS A 400 -17.01 24.57 24.18
N LEU A 401 -15.68 24.72 24.04
CA LEU A 401 -15.03 25.30 22.86
C LEU A 401 -15.22 24.43 21.62
N ILE A 402 -15.21 23.10 21.80
CA ILE A 402 -15.30 22.12 20.72
C ILE A 402 -16.70 21.49 20.58
N LYS A 403 -17.70 21.98 21.32
CA LYS A 403 -19.02 21.34 21.40
C LYS A 403 -19.74 21.35 20.05
N ASP A 404 -19.75 22.52 19.42
CA ASP A 404 -20.51 22.80 18.21
C ASP A 404 -19.63 22.74 16.93
N ASP A 405 -18.37 22.30 17.05
CA ASP A 405 -17.51 22.08 15.90
C ASP A 405 -17.85 20.75 15.19
N TYR A 406 -18.40 20.86 13.98
CA TYR A 406 -18.76 19.71 13.16
C TYR A 406 -17.55 18.84 12.77
N ARG A 407 -16.34 19.42 12.67
CA ARG A 407 -15.10 18.70 12.33
C ARG A 407 -14.75 17.67 13.37
N ARG A 408 -15.06 17.93 14.64
CA ARG A 408 -14.92 16.94 15.72
C ARG A 408 -15.72 15.66 15.42
N ARG A 409 -16.95 15.80 14.93
CA ARG A 409 -17.78 14.64 14.52
C ARG A 409 -17.18 13.94 13.30
N LEU A 410 -16.73 14.71 12.30
CA LEU A 410 -16.09 14.16 11.11
C LEU A 410 -14.83 13.36 11.46
N ILE A 411 -13.95 13.89 12.31
CA ILE A 411 -12.74 13.22 12.77
C ILE A 411 -13.09 11.98 13.61
N HIS A 412 -14.07 12.08 14.50
CA HIS A 412 -14.53 10.93 15.29
C HIS A 412 -15.01 9.79 14.41
N TRP A 413 -15.90 10.06 13.45
CA TRP A 413 -16.34 9.05 12.49
C TRP A 413 -15.20 8.54 11.62
N GLY A 414 -14.33 9.44 11.14
CA GLY A 414 -13.13 9.08 10.37
C GLY A 414 -12.21 8.11 11.13
N LEU A 415 -12.00 8.35 12.42
CA LEU A 415 -11.24 7.45 13.30
C LEU A 415 -11.95 6.10 13.49
N LEU A 416 -13.27 6.10 13.71
CA LEU A 416 -14.04 4.86 13.82
C LEU A 416 -13.93 4.02 12.53
N PHE A 417 -14.08 4.63 11.36
CA PHE A 417 -13.91 3.94 10.07
C PHE A 417 -12.47 3.47 9.85
N ALA A 418 -11.49 4.30 10.23
CA ALA A 418 -10.08 3.92 10.16
C ALA A 418 -9.76 2.74 11.09
N GLU A 419 -10.36 2.65 12.28
CA GLU A 419 -10.11 1.56 13.23
C GLU A 419 -10.81 0.27 12.81
N PHE A 420 -12.11 0.35 12.54
CA PHE A 420 -12.96 -0.84 12.43
C PHE A 420 -13.23 -1.31 11.00
N ALA A 421 -13.01 -0.45 10.00
CA ALA A 421 -13.32 -0.78 8.60
C ALA A 421 -12.29 -0.19 7.60
N PRO A 422 -10.97 -0.38 7.78
CA PRO A 422 -9.96 0.19 6.90
C PRO A 422 -10.06 -0.30 5.45
N GLY A 423 -10.51 -1.55 5.23
CA GLY A 423 -10.77 -2.10 3.90
C GLY A 423 -11.92 -1.39 3.18
N LEU A 424 -13.02 -1.13 3.89
CA LEU A 424 -14.15 -0.36 3.37
C LEU A 424 -13.75 1.09 3.11
N LEU A 425 -12.97 1.70 4.00
CA LEU A 425 -12.45 3.05 3.81
C LEU A 425 -11.58 3.13 2.56
N ARG A 426 -10.67 2.17 2.35
CA ARG A 426 -9.85 2.08 1.14
C ARG A 426 -10.69 1.89 -0.11
N TRP A 427 -11.64 0.98 -0.06
CA TRP A 427 -12.59 0.78 -1.16
C TRP A 427 -13.31 2.09 -1.45
N TRP A 428 -13.87 2.76 -0.44
CA TRP A 428 -14.62 4.00 -0.60
C TRP A 428 -13.78 5.08 -1.26
N VAL A 429 -12.60 5.43 -0.73
CA VAL A 429 -11.74 6.52 -1.24
C VAL A 429 -11.11 6.24 -2.61
N THR A 430 -11.19 5.01 -3.11
CA THR A 430 -10.67 4.64 -4.44
C THR A 430 -11.74 4.60 -5.53
N GLN A 431 -13.01 4.81 -5.19
CA GLN A 431 -14.11 4.78 -6.16
C GLN A 431 -14.12 6.01 -7.08
N LYS A 432 -14.28 5.77 -8.39
CA LYS A 432 -14.27 6.81 -9.44
C LYS A 432 -15.42 7.81 -9.32
N TRP A 433 -16.53 7.42 -8.69
CA TRP A 433 -17.71 8.27 -8.53
C TRP A 433 -17.60 9.27 -7.36
N LEU A 434 -16.54 9.19 -6.55
CA LEU A 434 -16.29 10.17 -5.51
C LEU A 434 -15.59 11.39 -6.13
N PRO A 435 -15.86 12.60 -5.63
CA PRO A 435 -15.15 13.79 -6.06
C PRO A 435 -13.64 13.53 -6.03
N SER A 436 -12.94 13.74 -7.14
CA SER A 436 -11.48 13.69 -7.15
C SER A 436 -10.92 14.74 -6.19
N THR A 437 -9.66 14.60 -5.76
CA THR A 437 -8.98 15.64 -4.98
C THR A 437 -9.05 16.99 -5.65
N SER A 438 -8.96 17.05 -6.98
CA SER A 438 -9.14 18.28 -7.76
C SER A 438 -10.52 18.93 -7.62
N VAL A 439 -11.58 18.15 -7.30
CA VAL A 439 -12.91 18.68 -6.96
C VAL A 439 -12.97 19.11 -5.50
N MET A 440 -12.26 18.44 -4.59
CA MET A 440 -12.13 18.88 -3.18
C MET A 440 -11.28 20.15 -3.03
N GLU A 441 -10.21 20.28 -3.81
CA GLU A 441 -9.32 21.46 -3.91
C GLU A 441 -10.05 22.70 -4.45
N ARG A 442 -11.17 22.50 -5.17
CA ARG A 442 -12.05 23.57 -5.65
C ARG A 442 -13.29 23.77 -4.79
N ASN A 443 -13.40 23.07 -3.66
CA ASN A 443 -14.57 23.13 -2.80
C ASN A 443 -14.41 24.23 -1.74
N PRO A 444 -15.27 25.27 -1.74
CA PRO A 444 -15.20 26.38 -0.78
C PRO A 444 -15.49 25.95 0.68
N VAL A 445 -15.93 24.70 0.89
CA VAL A 445 -16.09 24.12 2.23
C VAL A 445 -14.75 23.87 2.93
N PHE A 446 -13.67 23.62 2.17
CA PHE A 446 -12.36 23.24 2.74
C PHE A 446 -11.29 24.32 2.59
N PHE A 447 -11.42 25.20 1.61
CA PHE A 447 -10.39 26.18 1.26
C PHE A 447 -11.00 27.57 1.13
N SER A 448 -10.27 28.60 1.58
CA SER A 448 -10.65 30.00 1.37
C SER A 448 -10.51 30.39 -0.11
N SER A 449 -11.01 31.57 -0.48
CA SER A 449 -10.84 32.11 -1.83
C SER A 449 -9.36 32.23 -2.21
N LYS A 450 -8.50 32.68 -1.29
CA LYS A 450 -7.06 32.76 -1.50
C LYS A 450 -6.38 31.39 -1.59
N ASP A 451 -6.81 30.40 -0.79
CA ASP A 451 -6.29 29.03 -0.90
C ASP A 451 -6.59 28.45 -2.29
N MET A 452 -7.78 28.71 -2.83
CA MET A 452 -8.15 28.29 -4.18
C MET A 452 -7.29 28.96 -5.26
N ASP A 453 -6.85 30.20 -5.07
CA ASP A 453 -5.95 30.87 -6.00
C ASP A 453 -4.54 30.25 -5.98
N VAL A 454 -4.05 29.89 -4.79
CA VAL A 454 -2.79 29.13 -4.64
C VAL A 454 -2.88 27.78 -5.35
N LEU A 455 -3.97 27.04 -5.17
CA LEU A 455 -4.17 25.71 -5.78
C LEU A 455 -4.26 25.73 -7.31
N LYS A 456 -4.44 26.90 -7.94
CA LYS A 456 -4.31 27.05 -9.41
C LYS A 456 -2.86 27.03 -9.88
N ILE A 457 -1.92 27.33 -8.99
CA ILE A 457 -0.50 27.56 -9.31
C ILE A 457 0.35 26.37 -8.83
N ILE A 458 0.01 25.77 -7.69
CA ILE A 458 0.76 24.65 -7.13
C ILE A 458 0.17 23.29 -7.56
N PRO A 459 0.99 22.22 -7.66
CA PRO A 459 0.54 20.88 -8.08
C PRO A 459 -0.38 20.15 -7.08
N GLY A 460 -0.97 20.84 -6.10
CA GLY A 460 -1.88 20.25 -5.11
C GLY A 460 -1.21 19.27 -4.16
N PHE A 461 -1.95 18.24 -3.73
CA PHE A 461 -1.47 17.23 -2.78
C PHE A 461 -1.17 15.88 -3.49
N PRO A 462 0.10 15.59 -3.81
CA PRO A 462 0.45 14.50 -4.72
C PRO A 462 -0.01 13.13 -4.20
N MET A 463 0.07 12.84 -2.90
CA MET A 463 -0.32 11.52 -2.38
C MET A 463 -1.83 11.32 -2.26
N LEU A 464 -2.63 12.37 -2.35
CA LEU A 464 -4.09 12.27 -2.25
C LEU A 464 -4.77 12.01 -3.59
N THR A 465 -4.03 11.99 -4.71
CA THR A 465 -4.60 11.69 -6.03
C THR A 465 -5.27 10.31 -6.03
N GLN A 466 -6.32 10.14 -6.85
CA GLN A 466 -7.03 8.84 -6.94
C GLN A 466 -6.08 7.70 -7.33
N GLU A 467 -5.09 7.97 -8.18
CA GLU A 467 -4.07 7.00 -8.58
C GLU A 467 -3.20 6.58 -7.41
N ASN A 468 -2.66 7.54 -6.64
CA ASN A 468 -1.82 7.25 -5.50
C ASN A 468 -2.61 6.57 -4.38
N LEU A 469 -3.86 6.97 -4.11
CA LEU A 469 -4.71 6.31 -3.12
C LEU A 469 -5.05 4.85 -3.44
N ARG A 470 -4.97 4.43 -4.72
CA ARG A 470 -5.11 3.01 -5.09
C ARG A 470 -3.90 2.19 -4.64
N GLN A 471 -2.73 2.80 -4.59
CA GLN A 471 -1.54 2.13 -4.09
C GLN A 471 -1.69 1.84 -2.59
N ARG A 472 -1.60 0.56 -2.23
CA ARG A 472 -1.84 0.12 -0.85
C ARG A 472 -0.87 0.74 0.15
N VAL A 473 0.38 0.96 -0.27
CA VAL A 473 1.41 1.61 0.56
C VAL A 473 1.00 3.03 0.91
N VAL A 474 0.63 3.83 -0.09
CA VAL A 474 0.16 5.22 0.10
C VAL A 474 -1.06 5.27 1.02
N PHE A 475 -2.09 4.46 0.74
CA PHE A 475 -3.28 4.41 1.59
C PHE A 475 -2.93 4.07 3.04
N ASN A 476 -2.12 3.03 3.26
CA ASN A 476 -1.73 2.60 4.60
C ASN A 476 -0.92 3.68 5.33
N THR A 477 -0.05 4.40 4.63
CA THR A 477 0.69 5.54 5.21
C THR A 477 -0.27 6.64 5.66
N LEU A 478 -1.16 7.09 4.78
CA LEU A 478 -2.12 8.15 5.11
C LEU A 478 -3.08 7.73 6.23
N HIS A 479 -3.56 6.49 6.19
CA HIS A 479 -4.41 5.90 7.22
C HIS A 479 -3.72 5.91 8.59
N ARG A 480 -2.47 5.44 8.66
CA ARG A 480 -1.68 5.46 9.91
C ARG A 480 -1.39 6.87 10.38
N ASP A 481 -1.07 7.79 9.45
CA ASP A 481 -0.79 9.20 9.77
C ASP A 481 -2.02 9.89 10.37
N PHE A 482 -3.19 9.66 9.78
CA PHE A 482 -4.46 10.15 10.28
C PHE A 482 -4.77 9.60 11.68
N LYS A 483 -4.60 8.29 11.90
CA LYS A 483 -4.78 7.68 13.22
C LYS A 483 -3.83 8.30 14.25
N LEU A 484 -2.54 8.44 13.91
CA LEU A 484 -1.55 8.99 14.83
C LEU A 484 -1.86 10.43 15.25
N ALA A 485 -2.30 11.27 14.31
CA ALA A 485 -2.63 12.66 14.58
C ALA A 485 -3.81 12.82 15.57
N PHE A 486 -4.81 11.93 15.51
CA PHE A 486 -6.08 12.11 16.23
C PHE A 486 -6.42 11.05 17.28
N THR A 487 -5.53 10.08 17.54
CA THR A 487 -5.61 9.18 18.70
C THR A 487 -4.95 9.83 19.93
N PRO A 488 -5.22 9.34 21.17
CA PRO A 488 -4.58 9.89 22.36
C PRO A 488 -3.05 9.88 22.28
N TRP A 489 -2.44 11.01 22.62
CA TRP A 489 -0.98 11.13 22.74
C TRP A 489 -0.53 10.80 24.15
N ASP A 490 0.75 10.50 24.33
CA ASP A 490 1.38 10.28 25.64
C ASP A 490 1.62 11.59 26.42
N PHE A 491 1.26 12.74 25.85
CA PHE A 491 1.26 14.04 26.52
C PHE A 491 0.18 14.99 25.96
N ASP A 492 -0.19 15.99 26.75
CA ASP A 492 -0.99 17.13 26.30
C ASP A 492 -0.05 18.31 25.97
N PRO A 493 -0.09 18.90 24.77
CA PRO A 493 0.71 20.08 24.43
C PRO A 493 0.52 21.27 25.37
N MET A 494 -0.66 21.44 25.97
CA MET A 494 -0.95 22.55 26.89
C MET A 494 -0.36 22.37 28.29
N ASP A 495 0.17 21.19 28.61
CA ASP A 495 0.89 20.93 29.86
C ASP A 495 2.40 21.14 29.71
N LEU A 496 2.87 21.55 28.53
CA LEU A 496 4.29 21.79 28.27
C LEU A 496 4.77 23.11 28.89
N SER A 497 5.90 23.04 29.57
CA SER A 497 6.67 24.21 29.99
C SER A 497 7.44 24.82 28.82
N ASN A 498 7.71 26.12 28.90
CA ASN A 498 8.54 26.82 27.90
C ASN A 498 9.88 26.09 27.68
N PRO A 499 10.18 25.59 26.47
CA PRO A 499 11.44 24.89 26.17
C PRO A 499 12.66 25.83 26.16
N PHE A 500 12.44 27.16 26.14
CA PHE A 500 13.46 28.19 26.03
C PHE A 500 13.44 29.14 27.24
N PRO A 501 14.02 28.73 28.38
CA PRO A 501 14.21 29.65 29.49
C PRO A 501 15.09 30.83 29.05
N GLN A 502 14.76 32.06 29.48
CA GLN A 502 15.45 33.34 29.18
C GLN A 502 15.10 34.04 27.85
N ASN A 503 14.01 33.68 27.16
CA ASN A 503 13.47 34.41 25.98
C ASN A 503 14.44 34.62 24.80
N GLN A 504 15.57 33.90 24.75
CA GLN A 504 16.51 34.00 23.63
C GLN A 504 15.96 33.36 22.34
N ARG A 505 14.90 32.56 22.46
CA ARG A 505 14.30 31.74 21.40
C ARG A 505 12.81 31.63 21.65
N SER A 506 12.08 31.35 20.59
CA SER A 506 10.63 31.43 20.60
C SER A 506 9.99 30.24 19.89
N VAL A 507 8.77 29.96 20.32
CA VAL A 507 7.85 29.08 19.62
C VAL A 507 6.77 29.96 19.01
N HIS A 508 6.53 29.81 17.72
CA HIS A 508 5.55 30.59 16.98
C HIS A 508 4.41 29.69 16.51
N ILE A 509 3.17 30.18 16.59
CA ILE A 509 2.03 29.60 15.89
C ILE A 509 1.54 30.61 14.87
N TRP A 510 1.44 30.20 13.61
CA TRP A 510 0.88 30.97 12.50
C TRP A 510 -0.41 30.33 12.05
N GLN A 511 -1.51 31.08 12.06
CA GLN A 511 -2.83 30.55 11.76
C GLN A 511 -3.60 31.48 10.82
N GLY A 512 -4.27 30.91 9.82
CA GLY A 512 -5.20 31.65 8.98
C GLY A 512 -6.52 31.87 9.71
N TYR A 513 -7.03 33.11 9.71
CA TYR A 513 -8.33 33.44 10.28
C TYR A 513 -9.50 32.80 9.50
N GLU A 514 -9.35 32.65 8.18
CA GLU A 514 -10.33 32.01 7.32
C GLU A 514 -10.13 30.50 7.15
N ASP A 515 -9.19 29.90 7.87
CA ASP A 515 -8.89 28.46 7.80
C ASP A 515 -10.15 27.62 8.10
N LYS A 516 -10.57 26.85 7.09
CA LYS A 516 -11.75 25.98 7.18
C LYS A 516 -11.42 24.58 7.66
N VAL A 517 -10.14 24.18 7.62
CA VAL A 517 -9.66 22.86 8.07
C VAL A 517 -9.40 22.87 9.57
N VAL A 518 -8.71 23.89 10.08
CA VAL A 518 -8.44 24.07 11.50
C VAL A 518 -8.97 25.44 11.94
N PRO A 519 -9.96 25.50 12.85
CA PRO A 519 -10.48 26.78 13.33
C PRO A 519 -9.44 27.54 14.15
N PHE A 520 -9.22 28.82 13.82
CA PHE A 520 -8.27 29.68 14.52
C PHE A 520 -8.57 29.82 16.02
N GLN A 521 -9.84 29.67 16.42
CA GLN A 521 -10.26 29.74 17.83
C GLN A 521 -9.54 28.72 18.70
N LEU A 522 -9.20 27.55 18.16
CA LEU A 522 -8.45 26.54 18.90
C LEU A 522 -7.01 26.99 19.13
N GLN A 523 -6.36 27.62 18.15
CA GLN A 523 -5.01 28.14 18.31
C GLN A 523 -4.94 29.36 19.23
N ARG A 524 -5.96 30.22 19.21
CA ARG A 524 -6.11 31.27 20.22
C ARG A 524 -6.19 30.70 21.63
N PHE A 525 -6.96 29.61 21.82
CA PHE A 525 -7.06 28.96 23.13
C PHE A 525 -5.72 28.33 23.56
N VAL A 526 -5.05 27.59 22.67
CA VAL A 526 -3.72 26.99 22.94
C VAL A 526 -2.73 28.09 23.35
N SER A 527 -2.66 29.17 22.59
CA SER A 527 -1.75 30.30 22.86
C SER A 527 -2.10 31.03 24.16
N SER A 528 -3.38 31.11 24.53
CA SER A 528 -3.80 31.68 25.83
C SER A 528 -3.37 30.82 27.02
N LYS A 529 -3.27 29.50 26.84
CA LYS A 529 -2.78 28.56 27.86
C LYS A 529 -1.26 28.50 27.93
N LEU A 530 -0.60 28.75 26.80
CA LEU A 530 0.85 28.69 26.65
C LEU A 530 1.38 30.09 26.30
N PRO A 531 1.48 31.02 27.28
CA PRO A 531 1.87 32.42 27.03
C PRO A 531 3.31 32.59 26.52
N TRP A 532 4.10 31.52 26.53
CA TRP A 532 5.44 31.47 25.94
C TRP A 532 5.42 31.24 24.42
N ILE A 533 4.25 31.01 23.82
CA ILE A 533 4.06 30.92 22.37
C ILE A 533 3.69 32.29 21.81
N GLN A 534 4.42 32.72 20.78
CA GLN A 534 4.06 33.89 19.99
C GLN A 534 3.02 33.50 18.94
N TYR A 535 1.80 34.02 19.08
CA TYR A 535 0.69 33.72 18.18
C TYR A 535 0.54 34.80 17.11
N HIS A 536 0.52 34.35 15.85
CA HIS A 536 0.38 35.16 14.64
C HIS A 536 -0.87 34.70 13.89
N GLU A 537 -1.78 35.63 13.62
CA GLU A 537 -3.04 35.37 12.95
C GLU A 537 -3.11 36.16 11.64
N VAL A 538 -3.26 35.46 10.52
CA VAL A 538 -3.32 36.04 9.18
C VAL A 538 -4.78 36.38 8.85
N PRO A 539 -5.17 37.68 8.79
CA PRO A 539 -6.57 38.09 8.75
C PRO A 539 -7.37 37.54 7.55
N ASP A 540 -6.73 37.39 6.41
CA ASP A 540 -7.31 36.85 5.17
C ASP A 540 -6.68 35.49 4.79
N GLY A 541 -6.03 34.83 5.76
CA GLY A 541 -5.34 33.57 5.58
C GLY A 541 -6.27 32.36 5.68
N GLY A 542 -6.17 31.43 4.72
CA GLY A 542 -6.80 30.11 4.79
C GLY A 542 -5.92 29.04 5.42
N HIS A 543 -6.03 27.79 4.96
CA HIS A 543 -5.17 26.68 5.41
C HIS A 543 -3.82 26.65 4.65
N LEU A 544 -3.73 27.26 3.46
CA LEU A 544 -2.54 27.21 2.61
C LEU A 544 -1.63 28.43 2.75
N ILE A 545 -1.69 29.10 3.91
CA ILE A 545 -0.94 30.35 4.17
C ILE A 545 0.58 30.20 3.95
N VAL A 546 1.12 28.98 4.10
CA VAL A 546 2.53 28.67 3.83
C VAL A 546 2.96 28.97 2.39
N HIS A 547 2.01 29.03 1.45
CA HIS A 547 2.23 29.33 0.04
C HIS A 547 1.85 30.77 -0.34
N TYR A 548 1.47 31.62 0.63
CA TYR A 548 1.09 33.00 0.34
C TYR A 548 2.36 33.84 0.17
N ALA A 549 2.38 34.69 -0.86
CA ALA A 549 3.51 35.56 -1.13
C ALA A 549 3.84 36.45 0.09
N GLY A 550 5.13 36.50 0.45
CA GLY A 550 5.64 37.31 1.57
C GLY A 550 5.42 36.72 2.96
N LEU A 551 4.55 35.71 3.13
CA LEU A 551 4.31 35.15 4.47
C LEU A 551 5.45 34.24 4.94
N SER A 552 6.07 33.50 4.03
CA SER A 552 7.31 32.73 4.27
C SER A 552 8.41 33.60 4.87
N GLU A 553 8.62 34.80 4.31
CA GLU A 553 9.56 35.79 4.83
C GLU A 553 9.16 36.26 6.23
N ALA A 554 7.90 36.61 6.46
CA ALA A 554 7.42 37.03 7.77
C ALA A 554 7.61 35.93 8.83
N ILE A 555 7.34 34.66 8.47
CA ILE A 555 7.57 33.50 9.34
C ILE A 555 9.05 33.36 9.68
N LEU A 556 9.94 33.47 8.70
CA LEU A 556 11.39 33.37 8.90
C LEU A 556 11.93 34.52 9.74
N ARG A 557 11.56 35.76 9.45
CA ARG A 557 11.98 36.94 10.22
C ARG A 557 11.52 36.85 11.68
N ALA A 558 10.28 36.44 11.93
CA ALA A 558 9.79 36.24 13.29
C ALA A 558 10.55 35.11 14.00
N LEU A 559 10.79 33.98 13.33
CA LEU A 559 11.43 32.80 13.92
C LEU A 559 12.92 33.00 14.19
N LEU A 560 13.64 33.64 13.26
CA LEU A 560 15.11 33.73 13.28
C LEU A 560 15.62 35.04 13.91
N LEU A 561 14.88 36.14 13.72
CA LEU A 561 15.29 37.48 14.17
C LEU A 561 14.42 38.02 15.30
N GLY A 562 13.27 37.39 15.59
CA GLY A 562 12.29 37.92 16.54
C GLY A 562 11.52 39.13 16.02
N GLU A 563 11.60 39.41 14.72
CA GLU A 563 10.93 40.54 14.06
C GLU A 563 9.45 40.20 13.84
N GLU A 564 8.56 40.71 14.69
CA GLU A 564 7.12 40.53 14.54
C GLU A 564 6.51 41.58 13.62
N HIS A 565 5.71 41.15 12.66
CA HIS A 565 4.96 42.07 11.82
C HIS A 565 3.63 42.47 12.51
N PRO A 566 3.37 43.75 12.80
CA PRO A 566 2.18 44.18 13.54
C PRO A 566 0.85 43.76 12.91
N HIS A 567 0.83 43.60 11.58
CA HIS A 567 -0.36 43.18 10.83
C HIS A 567 -0.87 41.78 11.18
N TYR A 568 0.00 40.90 11.69
CA TYR A 568 -0.37 39.52 12.05
C TYR A 568 -0.60 39.34 13.55
N LYS A 569 -0.61 40.43 14.33
CA LYS A 569 -1.02 40.34 15.73
C LYS A 569 -2.53 40.08 15.80
N PRO A 570 -2.98 39.10 16.59
CA PRO A 570 -4.39 38.80 16.72
C PRO A 570 -5.14 40.04 17.23
N SER A 571 -6.30 40.29 16.65
CA SER A 571 -7.22 41.31 17.18
C SER A 571 -7.58 40.98 18.63
N GLN A 572 -7.58 41.98 19.52
CA GLN A 572 -7.99 41.84 20.92
C GLN A 572 -9.50 41.59 21.02
N VAL A 573 -9.96 40.44 20.56
CA VAL A 573 -11.34 39.97 20.77
C VAL A 573 -11.27 38.92 21.87
N THR A 574 -11.83 39.26 23.02
CA THR A 574 -11.94 38.43 24.20
C THR A 574 -12.51 37.06 23.85
N LEU A 575 -11.75 35.99 24.17
CA LEU A 575 -12.29 34.63 24.15
C LEU A 575 -13.51 34.60 25.08
N PRO A 576 -14.64 33.98 24.69
CA PRO A 576 -15.78 33.84 25.59
C PRO A 576 -15.30 33.09 26.84
N ASN A 577 -15.47 33.73 28.00
CA ASN A 577 -15.03 33.19 29.30
C ASN A 577 -15.46 31.72 29.47
N GLY A 578 -14.55 30.95 30.08
CA GLY A 578 -14.52 29.48 30.21
C GLY A 578 -15.83 28.75 30.43
#